data_AF-A0A9D4YHG2-F1
#
_entry.id   AF-A0A9D4YHG2-F1
#
_cell.length_a   1.000
_cell.length_b   1.000
_cell.length_c   1.000
_cell.angle_alpha   90.00
_cell.angle_beta   90.00
_cell.angle_gamma   90.00
#
_symmetry.space_group_name_H-M   'P 1'
#
loop_
_entity.id
_entity.type
_entity.pdbx_description
1 polymer ?
#
loop_
_entity_poly.entity_id
_entity_poly.type
_entity_poly.pdbx_seq_one_letter_code
_entity_poly.pdbx_strand_id
1 'polypeptide(L)'
;MGRVADELNIDLVVSTGDNFYDDGLTWINDPAFQYSFSDIYTVDSLQKQWYNGFTWNVCGVLSLQTRSGMVLQYHCSRPFAT
;
A
#
# COMPACT_ATOMS: atom_id res chain seq x y z
N MET A 1 7.88 -4.10 11.89
CA MET A 1 6.73 -4.88 11.36
C MET A 1 7.18 -6.25 10.84
N GLY A 2 8.15 -6.32 9.92
CA GLY A 2 8.60 -7.58 9.30
C GLY A 2 8.88 -8.75 10.26
N ARG A 3 9.77 -8.55 11.23
CA ARG A 3 10.09 -9.58 12.25
C ARG A 3 8.85 -10.13 12.99
N VAL A 4 7.91 -9.26 13.35
CA VAL A 4 6.69 -9.67 14.05
C VAL A 4 5.76 -10.43 13.11
N ALA A 5 5.69 -10.03 11.83
CA ALA A 5 4.94 -10.75 10.80
C ALA A 5 5.50 -12.16 10.55
N ASP A 6 6.83 -12.33 10.61
CA ASP A 6 7.49 -13.64 10.56
C ASP A 6 7.13 -14.49 11.79
N GLU A 7 7.27 -13.92 13.00
CA GLU A 7 7.05 -14.63 14.26
C GLU A 7 5.59 -15.08 14.44
N LEU A 8 4.63 -14.29 13.97
CA LEU A 8 3.20 -14.56 14.12
C LEU A 8 2.57 -15.27 12.91
N ASN A 9 3.30 -15.40 11.79
CA ASN A 9 2.80 -15.94 10.53
C ASN A 9 1.44 -15.34 10.12
N ILE A 10 1.43 -14.02 9.87
CA ILE A 10 0.21 -13.28 9.58
C ILE A 10 -0.41 -13.65 8.22
N ASP A 11 -1.75 -13.54 8.13
CA ASP A 11 -2.51 -13.78 6.91
C ASP A 11 -2.79 -12.52 6.09
N LEU A 12 -2.98 -11.37 6.77
CA LEU A 12 -3.28 -10.09 6.14
C LEU A 12 -2.77 -8.92 6.99
N VAL A 13 -2.70 -7.75 6.36
CA VAL A 13 -2.40 -6.47 7.03
C VAL A 13 -3.57 -5.52 6.82
N VAL A 14 -4.00 -4.82 7.88
CA VAL A 14 -4.98 -3.73 7.80
C VAL A 14 -4.28 -2.43 8.15
N SER A 15 -4.22 -1.49 7.21
CA SER A 15 -3.87 -0.10 7.52
C SER A 15 -5.12 0.63 8.00
N THR A 16 -5.00 1.45 9.03
CA THR A 16 -6.14 2.18 9.64
C THR A 16 -6.27 3.62 9.17
N GLY A 17 -5.32 4.13 8.39
CA GLY A 17 -5.42 5.41 7.71
C GLY A 17 -4.11 6.19 7.66
N ASP A 18 -4.19 7.41 7.12
CA ASP A 18 -3.09 8.38 7.02
C ASP A 18 -1.77 7.76 6.53
N ASN A 19 -1.81 7.15 5.35
CA ASN A 19 -0.68 6.39 4.80
C ASN A 19 0.37 7.25 4.08
N PHE A 20 -0.06 8.35 3.47
CA PHE A 20 0.76 9.20 2.63
C PHE A 20 0.58 10.65 3.07
N TYR A 21 1.66 11.28 3.53
CA TYR A 21 1.67 12.64 4.07
C TYR A 21 2.48 13.59 3.17
N ASP A 22 2.16 14.89 3.12
CA ASP A 22 1.01 15.56 3.78
C ASP A 22 -0.25 15.55 2.89
N ASP A 23 -0.08 15.65 1.57
CA ASP A 23 -1.16 15.80 0.57
C ASP A 23 -1.64 14.47 -0.05
N GLY A 24 -1.20 13.33 0.49
CA GLY A 24 -1.52 12.02 -0.08
C GLY A 24 -0.76 11.72 -1.37
N LEU A 25 -1.33 10.84 -2.21
CA LEU A 25 -0.81 10.56 -3.55
C LEU A 25 -1.58 11.39 -4.58
N THR A 26 -0.86 12.00 -5.52
CA THR A 26 -1.42 12.97 -6.48
C THR A 26 -1.86 12.36 -7.80
N TRP A 27 -1.35 11.19 -8.14
CA TRP A 27 -1.65 10.49 -9.39
C TRP A 27 -1.34 9.01 -9.28
N ILE A 28 -1.56 8.29 -10.38
CA ILE A 28 -1.37 6.84 -10.44
C ILE A 28 0.13 6.55 -10.10
N ASN A 29 1.08 7.00 -10.92
CA ASN A 29 2.48 6.62 -10.75
C ASN A 29 3.23 7.53 -9.76
N ASP A 30 2.62 7.88 -8.63
CA ASP A 30 3.24 8.77 -7.64
C ASP A 30 4.49 8.12 -7.04
N PRO A 31 5.69 8.73 -7.22
CA PRO A 31 6.92 8.17 -6.65
C PRO A 31 6.85 8.10 -5.12
N ALA A 32 6.01 8.90 -4.47
CA ALA A 32 5.78 8.81 -3.04
C ALA A 32 5.33 7.39 -2.64
N PHE A 33 4.55 6.69 -3.46
CA PHE A 33 4.17 5.30 -3.17
C PHE A 33 5.39 4.38 -3.08
N GLN A 34 6.33 4.50 -4.01
CA GLN A 34 7.53 3.67 -4.01
C GLN A 34 8.38 3.95 -2.75
N TYR A 35 8.67 5.23 -2.48
CA TYR A 35 9.58 5.62 -1.41
C TYR A 35 8.99 5.43 0.00
N SER A 36 7.67 5.52 0.15
CA SER A 36 7.00 5.43 1.46
C SER A 36 6.29 4.11 1.72
N PHE A 37 6.16 3.24 0.71
CA PHE A 37 5.50 1.94 0.86
C PHE A 37 6.33 0.80 0.28
N SER A 38 6.52 0.75 -1.04
CA SER A 38 7.13 -0.40 -1.72
C SER A 38 8.55 -0.72 -1.23
N ASP A 39 9.40 0.31 -1.12
CA ASP A 39 10.80 0.14 -0.74
C ASP A 39 10.98 -0.06 0.78
N ILE A 40 9.93 0.18 1.57
CA ILE A 40 9.93 0.02 3.03
C ILE A 40 9.45 -1.37 3.45
N TYR A 41 8.36 -1.87 2.84
CA TYR A 41 7.72 -3.14 3.21
C TYR A 41 8.18 -4.29 2.30
N THR A 42 9.49 -4.48 2.19
CA THR A 42 10.13 -5.41 1.24
C THR A 42 10.28 -6.84 1.74
N VAL A 43 10.12 -7.09 3.03
CA VAL A 43 10.34 -8.45 3.58
C VAL A 43 9.26 -9.43 3.13
N ASP A 44 9.64 -10.70 2.98
CA ASP A 44 8.76 -11.76 2.47
C ASP A 44 7.50 -11.98 3.34
N SER A 45 7.61 -11.87 4.67
CA SER A 45 6.47 -11.98 5.58
C SER A 45 5.39 -10.92 5.39
N LEU A 46 5.74 -9.79 4.76
CA LEU A 46 4.81 -8.71 4.46
C LEU A 46 4.25 -8.74 3.04
N GLN A 47 4.69 -9.70 2.20
CA GLN A 47 4.12 -9.96 0.88
C GLN A 47 2.79 -10.72 1.00
N LYS A 48 1.84 -10.10 1.72
CA LYS A 48 0.50 -10.60 2.04
C LYS A 48 -0.55 -9.67 1.45
N GLN A 49 -1.83 -10.02 1.62
CA GLN A 49 -2.91 -9.10 1.26
C GLN A 49 -2.95 -7.94 2.26
N TRP A 50 -2.96 -6.71 1.74
CA TRP A 50 -3.16 -5.50 2.53
C TRP A 50 -4.57 -4.96 2.27
N TYR A 51 -5.20 -4.44 3.31
CA TYR A 51 -6.48 -3.73 3.27
C TYR A 51 -6.26 -2.36 3.89
N ASN A 52 -6.85 -1.33 3.30
CA ASN A 52 -6.77 0.02 3.82
C ASN A 52 -8.11 0.43 4.41
N GLY A 53 -8.08 1.02 5.60
CA GLY A 53 -9.21 1.65 6.24
C GLY A 53 -9.70 2.81 5.37
N PHE A 54 -11.00 3.05 5.44
CA PHE A 54 -11.65 4.12 4.68
C PHE A 54 -11.16 5.47 5.22
N THR A 55 -10.24 6.12 4.51
CA THR A 55 -9.87 7.50 4.79
C THR A 55 -10.42 8.39 3.68
N TRP A 56 -10.80 9.62 4.04
CA TRP A 56 -11.29 10.61 3.10
C TRP A 56 -10.23 11.05 2.06
N ASN A 57 -8.96 10.69 2.27
CA ASN A 57 -7.80 11.15 1.51
C ASN A 57 -7.01 10.04 0.81
N VAL A 58 -7.41 8.76 0.94
CA VAL A 58 -6.66 7.64 0.35
C VAL A 58 -7.57 6.82 -0.54
N CYS A 59 -7.23 6.83 -1.82
CA CYS A 59 -8.00 6.22 -2.89
C CYS A 59 -7.34 4.89 -3.29
N GLY A 60 -7.60 3.81 -2.54
CA GLY A 60 -7.18 2.47 -2.95
C GLY A 60 -6.95 1.45 -1.84
N VAL A 61 -6.95 0.18 -2.26
CA VAL A 61 -6.42 -0.96 -1.50
C VAL A 61 -4.90 -0.88 -1.62
N LEU A 62 -4.19 -0.82 -0.49
CA LEU A 62 -2.76 -1.08 -0.46
C LEU A 62 -2.63 -2.55 -0.85
N SER A 63 -1.99 -2.91 -1.96
CA SER A 63 -1.65 -4.31 -2.22
C SER A 63 -0.39 -4.41 -3.05
N LEU A 64 0.58 -5.18 -2.56
CA LEU A 64 1.69 -5.70 -3.35
C LEU A 64 1.18 -6.96 -4.06
N GLN A 65 0.70 -6.84 -5.29
CA GLN A 65 0.37 -8.03 -6.08
C GLN A 65 1.66 -8.66 -6.64
N THR A 66 2.07 -9.78 -6.06
CA THR A 66 3.10 -10.65 -6.62
C THR A 66 2.45 -11.76 -7.45
N ARG A 67 2.64 -11.70 -8.77
CA ARG A 67 2.85 -12.88 -9.64
C ARG A 67 3.38 -12.43 -11.01
N SER A 68 4.66 -12.73 -11.25
CA SER A 68 5.39 -12.65 -12.54
C SER A 68 5.64 -11.30 -13.22
N GLY A 69 5.44 -10.17 -12.54
CA GLY A 69 5.78 -8.86 -13.05
C GLY A 69 5.10 -7.81 -12.21
N MET A 70 5.88 -7.00 -11.50
CA MET A 70 5.36 -5.93 -10.64
C MET A 70 4.48 -4.99 -11.48
N VAL A 71 3.16 -5.09 -11.31
CA VAL A 71 2.25 -4.02 -11.69
C VAL A 71 1.64 -3.51 -10.40
N LEU A 72 2.09 -2.32 -10.00
CA LEU A 72 1.47 -1.51 -8.97
C LEU A 72 0.11 -1.07 -9.52
N GLN A 73 -0.97 -1.77 -9.16
CA GLN A 73 -2.32 -1.29 -9.43
C GLN A 73 -2.99 -0.91 -8.12
N TYR A 74 -2.94 0.39 -7.77
CA TYR A 74 -3.99 0.97 -6.93
C TYR A 74 -5.13 1.40 -7.86
N HIS A 75 -6.35 1.06 -7.46
CA HIS A 75 -7.55 1.53 -8.12
C HIS A 75 -8.08 2.73 -7.35
N CYS A 76 -7.98 3.92 -7.94
CA CYS A 76 -8.62 5.10 -7.39
C CYS A 76 -10.01 5.30 -8.00
N SER A 77 -11.05 5.26 -7.18
CA SER A 77 -12.43 5.47 -7.61
C SER A 77 -12.82 6.94 -7.81
N ARG A 78 -11.93 7.90 -7.48
CA ARG A 78 -12.09 9.33 -7.79
C ARG A 78 -11.07 9.74 -8.85
N PRO A 79 -11.47 10.47 -9.92
CA PRO A 79 -10.48 11.04 -10.82
C PRO A 79 -9.58 12.00 -10.02
N PHE A 80 -8.27 11.89 -10.21
CA PHE A 80 -7.34 12.93 -9.77
C PHE A 80 -7.83 14.25 -10.38
N ALA A 81 -8.07 15.27 -9.55
CA ALA A 81 -8.52 16.57 -10.04
C ALA A 81 -7.44 17.12 -10.99
N THR A 82 -7.83 17.42 -12.23
CA THR A 82 -6.99 18.07 -13.25
C THR A 82 -6.63 19.49 -12.87
#